data_AF-A0A3M4QR36-F1
#
_entry.id   AF-A0A3M4QR36-F1
#
_cell.length_a   1.000
_cell.length_b   1.000
_cell.length_c   1.000
_cell.angle_alpha   90.00
_cell.angle_beta   90.00
_cell.angle_gamma   90.00
#
_symmetry.space_group_name_H-M   'P 1'
#
loop_
_entity.id
_entity.type
_entity.pdbx_description
1 polymer ?
#
loop_
_entity_poly.entity_id
_entity_poly.type
_entity_poly.pdbx_seq_one_letter_code
_entity_poly.pdbx_strand_id
1 'polypeptide(L)' 'MGRLRGTLAEKQPPHLILDVNGLGYELEVPMTTLYRLPSIGEPIT' A
#
# COMPACT_ATOMS: atom_id res chain seq x y z
N MET A 1 13.41 -12.51 -2.72
CA MET A 1 12.53 -11.77 -1.79
C MET A 1 12.24 -10.41 -2.41
N GLY A 2 11.05 -10.21 -3.00
CA GLY A 2 10.64 -8.92 -3.54
C GLY A 2 9.97 -8.08 -2.46
N ARG A 3 10.49 -6.90 -2.16
CA ARG A 3 9.90 -5.94 -1.23
C ARG A 3 9.44 -4.74 -2.06
N LEU A 4 8.15 -4.42 -2.00
CA LEU A 4 7.58 -3.27 -2.69
C LEU A 4 7.68 -2.04 -1.79
N ARG A 5 8.29 -0.97 -2.32
CA ARG A 5 8.48 0.31 -1.65
C ARG A 5 7.73 1.39 -2.40
N GLY A 6 6.99 2.21 -1.68
CA GLY A 6 6.20 3.29 -2.26
C GLY A 6 5.46 4.09 -1.21
N THR A 7 4.60 4.99 -1.63
CA THR A 7 3.74 5.78 -0.75
C THR A 7 2.33 5.25 -0.80
N LEU A 8 1.74 4.98 0.36
CA LEU A 8 0.37 4.50 0.40
C LEU A 8 -0.58 5.59 -0.08
N ALA A 9 -1.18 5.44 -1.26
CA ALA A 9 -2.05 6.44 -1.86
C ALA A 9 -3.50 6.29 -1.39
N GLU A 10 -3.97 5.05 -1.23
CA GLU A 10 -5.36 4.79 -0.81
C GLU A 10 -5.50 3.45 -0.07
N LYS A 11 -6.47 3.37 0.86
CA LYS A 11 -6.87 2.13 1.53
C LYS A 11 -8.34 1.84 1.25
N GLN A 12 -8.63 0.74 0.55
CA GLN A 12 -9.99 0.25 0.30
C GLN A 12 -10.07 -1.26 0.58
N PRO A 13 -10.28 -1.70 1.84
CA PRO A 13 -10.26 -3.12 2.19
C PRO A 13 -11.08 -3.99 1.22
N PRO A 14 -10.54 -5.10 0.66
CA PRO A 14 -9.21 -5.71 0.91
C PRO A 14 -8.06 -5.16 0.02
N HIS A 15 -8.35 -4.17 -0.82
CA HIS A 15 -7.42 -3.56 -1.75
C HIS A 15 -6.72 -2.31 -1.16
N LEU A 16 -5.59 -1.96 -1.75
CA LEU A 16 -4.88 -0.70 -1.50
C LEU A 16 -4.26 -0.20 -2.79
N ILE A 17 -4.02 1.11 -2.86
CA ILE A 17 -3.26 1.73 -3.95
C ILE A 17 -1.91 2.19 -3.39
N LEU A 18 -0.85 1.69 -4.00
CA LEU A 18 0.53 2.08 -3.70
C LEU A 18 1.06 2.94 -4.84
N ASP A 19 1.42 4.19 -4.56
CA ASP A 19 2.15 5.02 -5.51
C ASP A 19 3.63 4.65 -5.47
N VAL A 20 4.16 4.19 -6.61
CA VAL A 20 5.59 3.96 -6.81
C VAL A 20 6.06 4.83 -7.97
N ASN A 21 6.76 5.93 -7.66
CA ASN A 21 7.31 6.87 -8.64
C ASN A 21 6.27 7.46 -9.61
N GLY A 22 5.04 7.71 -9.16
CA GLY A 22 3.95 8.26 -9.97
C GLY A 22 3.09 7.21 -10.67
N LEU A 23 3.27 5.92 -10.34
CA LEU A 23 2.42 4.83 -10.83
C LEU A 23 1.63 4.22 -9.67
N GLY A 24 0.30 4.26 -9.76
CA GLY A 24 -0.59 3.65 -8.79
C GLY A 24 -0.74 2.15 -9.02
N TYR A 25 -0.18 1.35 -8.12
CA TYR A 25 -0.31 -0.10 -8.09
C TYR A 25 -1.45 -0.51 -7.18
N GLU A 26 -2.44 -1.18 -7.75
CA GLU A 26 -3.49 -1.83 -6.97
C GLU A 26 -2.99 -3.17 -6.44
N LEU A 27 -3.06 -3.33 -5.13
CA LEU A 27 -2.60 -4.52 -4.42
C LEU A 27 -3.71 -5.04 -3.53
N GLU A 28 -3.96 -6.35 -3.58
CA GLU A 28 -4.83 -7.03 -2.62
C GLU A 28 -3.98 -7.53 -1.45
N VAL A 29 -4.39 -7.22 -0.23
CA VAL A 29 -3.69 -7.68 0.97
C VAL A 29 -4.67 -8.22 2.01
N PRO A 30 -4.23 -9.16 2.87
CA PRO A 30 -5.04 -9.60 3.99
C PRO A 30 -5.38 -8.45 4.93
N MET A 31 -6.56 -8.50 5.57
CA MET A 31 -7.02 -7.50 6.56
C MET A 31 -5.95 -7.22 7.65
N THR A 32 -5.26 -8.25 8.13
CA THR A 32 -4.19 -8.12 9.14
C THR A 32 -3.02 -7.26 8.67
N THR A 33 -2.70 -7.30 7.38
CA THR A 33 -1.66 -6.47 6.78
C THR A 33 -2.18 -5.04 6.65
N LEU A 34 -3.41 -4.87 6.14
CA LEU A 34 -4.02 -3.56 5.94
C LEU A 34 -4.10 -2.73 7.23
N TYR A 35 -4.42 -3.37 8.37
CA TYR A 35 -4.43 -2.72 9.69
C TYR A 35 -3.03 -2.36 10.22
N ARG A 36 -1.97 -3.03 9.74
CA ARG A 36 -0.59 -2.71 10.10
C ARG A 36 0.03 -1.63 9.20
N LEU A 37 -0.63 -1.29 8.10
CA LEU A 37 -0.13 -0.26 7.19
C LEU A 37 -0.26 1.13 7.84
N PRO A 38 0.71 2.03 7.59
CA PRO A 38 0.70 3.41 8.06
C PRO A 38 -0.44 4.22 7.42
N SER A 39 -0.56 5.49 7.77
CA SER A 39 -1.61 6.37 7.23
C SER A 39 -1.47 6.56 5.71
N ILE A 40 -2.55 6.98 5.04
CA ILE A 40 -2.49 7.40 3.64
C ILE A 40 -1.53 8.60 3.54
N GLY A 41 -0.65 8.58 2.52
CA GLY A 41 0.42 9.54 2.32
C GLY A 41 1.76 9.17 2.96
N GLU A 42 1.80 8.10 3.77
CA GLU A 42 3.05 7.63 4.38
C GLU A 42 3.78 6.59 3.52
N PRO A 43 5.13 6.59 3.55
CA PRO A 43 5.92 5.60 2.85
C PRO A 43 5.82 4.21 3.51
N ILE A 44 5.67 3.19 2.69
CA ILE A 44 5.74 1.78 3.09
C ILE A 44 6.98 1.11 2.51
N THR A 45 7.54 0.15 3.27
CA THR A 45 8.76 -0.57 2.87
C THR A 45 8.70 -2.06 2.96
#